data_AF-A0A7V8AF54-F1
#
_entry.id   AF-A0A7V8AF54-F1
#
_cell.length_a   1.000
_cell.length_b   1.000
_cell.length_c   1.000
_cell.angle_alpha   90.00
_cell.angle_beta   90.00
_cell.angle_gamma   90.00
#
_symmetry.space_group_name_H-M   'P 1'
#
loop_
_entity.id
_entity.type
_entity.pdbx_description
1 polymer ?
#
loop_
_entity_poly.entity_id
_entity_poly.type
_entity_poly.pdbx_seq_one_letter_code
_entity_poly.pdbx_strand_id
1 'polypeptide(L)'
;MLLPVLLRRKVSSFVNRLHALRGWELAKTLMFLAVGLGMLAILYFSFLRLLYYLDGVQLIGPMLSWKLTSMVLLITFSMVIVSSIIISMTTLYYSFDLKFLFSCPLDHRTLFMDKALETVFYSSWTLFLAIVPYILALMQVKQLSPAFFVSYCLLMVPFVLVAGSFGVIFSMLVMYWFPSSRTRDLTWLLGSLSVSLVYVAFRFSKPEQLLRPDSLEVVAQYIQYLQSPTAEYLPSWWVTKAMMAYGAERWPQFFLYGGALAAGAAVLYSFMYFVSGRVYAQGFSGAQSSPKFKGLPRLLWEQRLVRAGWRWRGALTVYWKDRLMFARDARYWSQVILIGALIMVYLFSIRQLPLDTPDMKSMVSFLNIGVAGFVMAAIGLRFTFPSISLEGNCYWLARSAPVTVAQFMREKLLFTLPPSMLIGVVLVLASNHLLQADAFIAWLSLFTILVSSVVITVMGVGLGALFPDFRVENIHQIESSYGGFIYMACAMGYLALAMGFEAWPVQMHFAERFGRADPWDWRGIAFSAAGFSVVTAAALYLPWKLGRAKLESHEI
;
A
#
# COMPACT_ATOMS: atom_id res chain seq x y z
N MET A 1 -21.11 -11.42 30.30
CA MET A 1 -21.92 -10.31 29.73
C MET A 1 -21.15 -8.97 29.72
N LEU A 2 -19.88 -8.93 29.27
CA LEU A 2 -19.06 -7.69 29.30
C LEU A 2 -18.76 -7.09 27.91
N LEU A 3 -19.18 -7.77 26.83
CA LEU A 3 -19.03 -7.29 25.45
C LEU A 3 -19.71 -5.92 25.19
N PRO A 4 -20.95 -5.67 25.68
CA PRO A 4 -21.62 -4.39 25.43
C PRO A 4 -20.86 -3.19 26.05
N VAL A 5 -20.18 -3.42 27.18
CA VAL A 5 -19.40 -2.38 27.88
C VAL A 5 -18.19 -1.98 27.05
N LEU A 6 -17.48 -2.95 26.44
CA LEU A 6 -16.34 -2.69 25.55
C LEU A 6 -16.77 -1.91 24.30
N LEU A 7 -17.90 -2.27 23.70
CA LEU A 7 -18.46 -1.54 22.56
C LEU A 7 -18.87 -0.12 22.94
N ARG A 8 -19.51 0.08 24.09
CA ARG A 8 -19.87 1.41 24.59
C ARG A 8 -18.65 2.30 24.82
N ARG A 9 -17.55 1.76 25.37
CA ARG A 9 -16.26 2.47 25.53
C ARG A 9 -15.78 3.05 24.20
N LYS A 10 -15.80 2.23 23.13
CA LYS A 10 -15.35 2.63 21.79
C LYS A 10 -16.22 3.76 21.22
N VAL A 11 -17.54 3.65 21.33
CA VAL A 11 -18.48 4.70 20.90
C VAL A 11 -18.24 5.99 21.67
N SER A 12 -18.14 5.93 23.00
CA SER A 12 -17.86 7.12 23.82
C SER A 12 -16.51 7.75 23.50
N SER A 13 -15.46 6.96 23.27
CA SER A 13 -14.15 7.48 22.86
C SER A 13 -14.20 8.18 21.51
N PHE A 14 -14.97 7.66 20.56
CA PHE A 14 -15.15 8.27 19.24
C PHE A 14 -15.90 9.60 19.35
N VAL A 15 -17.01 9.63 20.10
CA VAL A 15 -17.79 10.84 20.37
C VAL A 15 -16.94 11.90 21.08
N ASN A 16 -16.18 11.52 22.10
CA ASN A 16 -15.28 12.43 22.80
C ASN A 16 -14.20 13.00 21.88
N ARG A 17 -13.67 12.19 20.95
CA ARG A 17 -12.69 12.65 19.96
C ARG A 17 -13.30 13.69 19.02
N LEU A 18 -14.53 13.47 18.56
CA LEU A 18 -15.26 14.45 17.74
C LEU A 18 -15.49 15.76 18.48
N HIS A 19 -15.86 15.72 19.76
CA HIS A 19 -16.03 16.92 20.57
C HIS A 19 -14.71 17.66 20.87
N ALA A 20 -13.58 16.94 20.90
CA ALA A 20 -12.26 17.51 21.15
C ALA A 20 -11.63 18.20 19.92
N LEU A 21 -12.22 18.04 18.71
CA LEU A 21 -11.72 18.70 17.50
C LEU A 21 -11.90 20.22 17.59
N ARG A 22 -10.81 20.96 17.78
CA ARG A 22 -10.79 22.43 17.77
C ARG A 22 -9.58 22.97 17.02
N GLY A 23 -9.72 24.15 16.42
CA GLY A 23 -8.64 24.87 15.73
C GLY A 23 -8.07 24.12 14.52
N TRP A 24 -6.74 23.94 14.50
CA TRP A 24 -6.01 23.33 13.38
C TRP A 24 -6.39 21.88 13.11
N GLU A 25 -6.68 21.07 14.14
CA GLU A 25 -7.10 19.67 13.93
C GLU A 25 -8.46 19.57 13.24
N LEU A 26 -9.36 20.53 13.49
CA LEU A 26 -10.65 20.61 12.79
C LEU A 26 -10.45 21.00 11.33
N ALA A 27 -9.67 22.05 11.04
CA ALA A 27 -9.37 22.48 9.67
C ALA A 27 -8.72 21.33 8.86
N LYS A 28 -7.75 20.63 9.47
CA LYS A 28 -7.11 19.45 8.91
C LYS A 28 -8.12 18.33 8.62
N THR A 29 -8.99 18.01 9.57
CA THR A 29 -10.02 16.97 9.41
C THR A 29 -11.00 17.32 8.30
N LEU A 30 -11.45 18.57 8.22
CA LEU A 30 -12.31 19.06 7.15
C LEU A 30 -11.62 18.99 5.78
N MET A 31 -10.34 19.34 5.69
CA MET A 31 -9.60 19.26 4.44
C MET A 31 -9.49 17.81 3.95
N PHE A 32 -9.15 16.86 4.83
CA PHE A 32 -9.14 15.44 4.47
C PHE A 32 -10.52 14.90 4.09
N LEU A 33 -11.57 15.35 4.80
CA LEU A 33 -12.95 14.99 4.47
C LEU A 33 -13.35 15.52 3.09
N ALA A 34 -12.99 16.77 2.76
CA ALA A 34 -13.28 17.38 1.47
C ALA A 34 -12.56 16.64 0.33
N VAL A 35 -11.28 16.30 0.50
CA VAL A 35 -10.53 15.49 -0.47
C VAL A 35 -11.14 14.10 -0.62
N GLY A 36 -11.51 13.45 0.49
CA GLY A 36 -12.16 12.13 0.48
C GLY A 36 -13.51 12.14 -0.25
N LEU A 37 -14.36 13.13 0.03
CA LEU A 37 -15.63 13.33 -0.67
C LEU A 37 -15.43 13.65 -2.15
N GLY A 38 -14.43 14.47 -2.49
CA GLY A 38 -14.05 14.74 -3.87
C GLY A 38 -13.64 13.48 -4.62
N MET A 39 -12.84 12.62 -4.00
CA MET A 39 -12.45 11.32 -4.59
C MET A 39 -13.65 10.38 -4.77
N LEU A 40 -14.56 10.30 -3.79
CA LEU A 40 -15.79 9.51 -3.91
C LEU A 40 -16.71 10.04 -5.02
N ALA A 41 -16.81 11.37 -5.18
CA ALA A 41 -17.57 11.98 -6.26
C ALA A 41 -16.96 11.65 -7.64
N ILE A 42 -15.63 11.73 -7.78
CA ILE A 42 -14.95 11.33 -9.03
C ILE A 42 -15.24 9.86 -9.34
N LEU A 43 -15.10 8.96 -8.36
CA LEU A 43 -15.43 7.53 -8.53
C LEU A 43 -16.88 7.33 -8.95
N TYR A 44 -17.82 8.03 -8.32
CA TYR A 44 -19.23 7.99 -8.67
C TYR A 44 -19.47 8.35 -10.14
N PHE A 45 -18.97 9.51 -10.59
CA PHE A 45 -19.14 9.94 -11.98
C PHE A 45 -18.44 9.01 -12.97
N SER A 46 -17.27 8.45 -12.62
CA SER A 46 -16.59 7.45 -13.44
C SER A 46 -17.42 6.18 -13.59
N PHE A 47 -17.95 5.63 -12.49
CA PHE A 47 -18.81 4.44 -12.55
C PHE A 47 -20.13 4.69 -13.24
N LEU A 48 -20.73 5.86 -13.04
CA LEU A 48 -21.95 6.27 -13.73
C LEU A 48 -21.75 6.26 -15.25
N ARG A 49 -20.68 6.90 -15.73
CA ARG A 49 -20.33 6.93 -17.15
C ARG A 49 -20.06 5.53 -17.70
N LEU A 50 -19.33 4.70 -16.95
CA LEU A 50 -19.06 3.31 -17.32
C LEU A 50 -20.37 2.51 -17.44
N LEU A 51 -21.23 2.55 -16.42
CA LEU A 51 -22.45 1.75 -16.40
C LEU A 51 -23.46 2.18 -17.46
N TYR A 52 -23.61 3.49 -17.73
CA TYR A 52 -24.43 3.96 -18.85
C TYR A 52 -23.90 3.47 -20.20
N TYR A 53 -22.58 3.50 -20.39
CA TYR A 53 -21.96 2.98 -21.61
C TYR A 53 -22.25 1.48 -21.78
N LEU A 54 -22.13 0.70 -20.71
CA LEU A 54 -22.38 -0.74 -20.75
C LEU A 54 -23.86 -1.07 -20.95
N ASP A 55 -24.77 -0.30 -20.36
CA ASP A 55 -26.21 -0.55 -20.53
C ASP A 55 -26.72 -0.14 -21.93
N GLY A 56 -26.02 0.77 -22.60
CA GLY A 56 -26.30 1.16 -23.99
C GLY A 56 -25.94 0.10 -25.04
N VAL A 57 -25.21 -0.96 -24.67
CA VAL A 57 -24.85 -2.06 -25.58
C VAL A 57 -26.06 -2.99 -25.77
N GLN A 58 -26.59 -3.02 -26.99
CA GLN A 58 -27.76 -3.83 -27.36
C GLN A 58 -27.53 -5.33 -27.04
N LEU A 59 -28.59 -6.02 -26.61
CA LEU A 59 -28.64 -7.45 -26.25
C LEU A 59 -27.90 -7.88 -24.96
N ILE A 60 -26.77 -7.28 -24.59
CA ILE A 60 -25.89 -7.77 -23.50
C ILE A 60 -25.84 -6.83 -22.28
N GLY A 61 -26.15 -5.54 -22.46
CA GLY A 61 -25.96 -4.49 -21.44
C GLY A 61 -26.52 -4.81 -20.03
N PRO A 62 -27.78 -5.24 -19.90
CA PRO A 62 -28.36 -5.54 -18.60
C PRO A 62 -27.68 -6.70 -17.87
N MET A 63 -27.27 -7.76 -18.57
CA MET A 63 -26.56 -8.89 -17.98
C MET A 63 -25.14 -8.50 -17.56
N LEU A 64 -24.48 -7.66 -18.35
CA LEU A 64 -23.10 -7.23 -18.10
C LEU A 64 -22.97 -6.39 -16.83
N SER A 65 -23.94 -5.52 -16.55
CA SER A 65 -23.95 -4.70 -15.32
C SER A 65 -23.98 -5.56 -14.05
N TRP A 66 -24.83 -6.59 -14.00
CA TRP A 66 -24.91 -7.54 -12.88
C TRP A 66 -23.70 -8.47 -12.80
N LYS A 67 -23.13 -8.87 -13.94
CA LYS A 67 -21.88 -9.65 -13.97
C LYS A 67 -20.74 -8.83 -13.38
N LEU A 68 -20.61 -7.55 -13.75
CA LEU A 68 -19.66 -6.63 -13.15
C LEU A 68 -19.90 -6.48 -11.64
N THR A 69 -21.15 -6.34 -11.20
CA THR A 69 -21.46 -6.29 -9.76
C THR A 69 -20.95 -7.56 -9.06
N SER A 70 -21.16 -8.74 -9.64
CA SER A 70 -20.66 -10.00 -9.08
C SER A 70 -19.12 -10.03 -8.98
N MET A 71 -18.42 -9.48 -9.98
CA MET A 71 -16.96 -9.44 -10.00
C MET A 71 -16.42 -8.43 -8.99
N VAL A 72 -17.02 -7.23 -8.90
CA VAL A 72 -16.65 -6.22 -7.91
C VAL A 72 -16.83 -6.77 -6.49
N LEU A 73 -17.95 -7.45 -6.22
CA LEU A 73 -18.21 -8.09 -4.93
C LEU A 73 -17.26 -9.25 -4.66
N LEU A 74 -16.90 -10.05 -5.66
CA LEU A 74 -15.92 -11.12 -5.52
C LEU A 74 -14.52 -10.57 -5.18
N ILE A 75 -14.07 -9.54 -5.90
CA ILE A 75 -12.79 -8.87 -5.63
C ILE A 75 -12.80 -8.28 -4.22
N THR A 76 -13.92 -7.66 -3.82
CA THR A 76 -14.10 -7.13 -2.46
C THR A 76 -14.00 -8.24 -1.42
N PHE A 77 -14.70 -9.36 -1.62
CA PHE A 77 -14.68 -10.49 -0.70
C PHE A 77 -13.25 -11.00 -0.48
N SER A 78 -12.52 -11.25 -1.58
CA SER A 78 -11.14 -11.70 -1.54
C SER A 78 -10.22 -10.68 -0.86
N MET A 79 -10.37 -9.39 -1.16
CA MET A 79 -9.59 -8.33 -0.52
C MET A 79 -9.86 -8.21 0.98
N VAL A 80 -11.12 -8.35 1.42
CA VAL A 80 -11.46 -8.36 2.85
C VAL A 80 -10.86 -9.59 3.54
N ILE A 81 -10.83 -10.77 2.92
CA ILE A 81 -10.16 -11.95 3.48
C ILE A 81 -8.67 -11.67 3.67
N VAL A 82 -7.98 -11.21 2.63
CA VAL A 82 -6.53 -10.92 2.70
C VAL A 82 -6.24 -9.83 3.75
N SER A 83 -7.03 -8.75 3.73
CA SER A 83 -6.93 -7.66 4.70
C SER A 83 -7.19 -8.12 6.13
N SER A 84 -8.17 -8.99 6.35
CA SER A 84 -8.50 -9.52 7.68
C SER A 84 -7.44 -10.50 8.20
N ILE A 85 -6.79 -11.32 7.37
CA ILE A 85 -5.61 -12.14 7.76
C ILE A 85 -4.52 -11.23 8.32
N ILE A 86 -4.26 -10.13 7.61
CA ILE A 86 -3.23 -9.17 7.95
C ILE A 86 -3.54 -8.42 9.26
N ILE A 87 -4.74 -7.85 9.37
CA ILE A 87 -5.14 -7.01 10.50
C ILE A 87 -5.41 -7.84 11.76
N SER A 88 -5.94 -9.07 11.61
CA SER A 88 -6.25 -9.95 12.74
C SER A 88 -5.01 -10.25 13.58
N MET A 89 -3.85 -10.47 12.96
CA MET A 89 -2.62 -10.71 13.72
C MET A 89 -2.26 -9.55 14.65
N THR A 90 -2.37 -8.31 14.15
CA THR A 90 -2.05 -7.10 14.92
C THR A 90 -3.10 -6.84 16.01
N THR A 91 -4.38 -6.95 15.67
CA THR A 91 -5.49 -6.64 16.58
C THR A 91 -5.69 -7.71 17.67
N LEU A 92 -5.62 -8.99 17.33
CA LEU A 92 -5.86 -10.09 18.26
C LEU A 92 -4.70 -10.32 19.24
N TYR A 93 -3.45 -10.06 18.84
CA TYR A 93 -2.28 -10.45 19.63
C TYR A 93 -1.36 -9.30 20.05
N TYR A 94 -1.37 -8.18 19.33
CA TYR A 94 -0.43 -7.06 19.54
C TYR A 94 -1.11 -5.71 19.80
N SER A 95 -2.43 -5.67 19.95
CA SER A 95 -3.11 -4.42 20.27
C SER A 95 -2.69 -3.94 21.66
N PHE A 96 -2.44 -2.62 21.78
CA PHE A 96 -1.88 -2.01 22.99
C PHE A 96 -2.76 -2.23 24.23
N ASP A 97 -4.07 -2.21 24.05
CA ASP A 97 -5.02 -2.37 25.15
C ASP A 97 -5.14 -3.82 25.65
N LEU A 98 -4.59 -4.82 24.93
CA LEU A 98 -4.65 -6.22 25.35
C LEU A 98 -3.99 -6.44 26.71
N LYS A 99 -2.83 -5.81 26.97
CA LYS A 99 -2.13 -5.95 28.26
C LYS A 99 -3.01 -5.53 29.43
N PHE A 100 -3.80 -4.46 29.25
CA PHE A 100 -4.75 -3.98 30.24
C PHE A 100 -6.03 -4.83 30.29
N LEU A 101 -6.55 -5.27 29.14
CA LEU A 101 -7.77 -6.08 29.08
C LEU A 101 -7.57 -7.48 29.67
N PHE A 102 -6.38 -8.07 29.51
CA PHE A 102 -6.02 -9.35 30.12
C PHE A 102 -5.75 -9.27 31.63
N SER A 103 -5.48 -8.08 32.19
CA SER A 103 -5.38 -7.90 33.64
C SER A 103 -6.74 -7.67 34.31
N CYS A 104 -7.79 -7.40 33.52
CA CYS A 104 -9.16 -7.31 34.01
C CYS A 104 -9.79 -8.71 34.11
N PRO A 105 -10.81 -8.90 34.98
CA PRO A 105 -11.56 -10.15 35.10
C PRO A 105 -12.53 -10.35 33.92
N LEU A 106 -12.00 -10.36 32.70
CA LEU A 106 -12.73 -10.56 31.45
C LEU A 106 -12.54 -12.00 30.95
N ASP A 107 -13.62 -12.60 30.46
CA ASP A 107 -13.52 -13.92 29.82
C ASP A 107 -12.79 -13.83 28.47
N HIS A 108 -11.90 -14.78 28.21
CA HIS A 108 -11.07 -14.87 27.01
C HIS A 108 -11.90 -14.84 25.72
N ARG A 109 -13.08 -15.47 25.74
CA ARG A 109 -14.00 -15.48 24.59
C ARG A 109 -14.57 -14.10 24.31
N THR A 110 -14.89 -13.34 25.36
CA THR A 110 -15.43 -11.99 25.23
C THR A 110 -14.38 -11.05 24.66
N LEU A 111 -13.13 -11.16 25.14
CA LEU A 111 -12.00 -10.37 24.63
C LEU A 111 -11.73 -10.71 23.16
N PHE A 112 -11.69 -12.00 22.82
CA PHE A 112 -11.48 -12.46 21.45
C PHE A 112 -12.58 -11.96 20.50
N MET A 113 -13.86 -12.02 20.90
CA MET A 113 -14.97 -11.50 20.09
C MET A 113 -14.91 -9.99 19.88
N ASP A 114 -14.55 -9.21 20.91
CA ASP A 114 -14.35 -7.76 20.76
C ASP A 114 -13.28 -7.45 19.70
N LYS A 115 -12.15 -8.16 19.76
CA LYS A 115 -11.04 -7.97 18.82
C LYS A 115 -11.31 -8.55 17.44
N ALA A 116 -12.09 -9.63 17.33
CA ALA A 116 -12.54 -10.17 16.05
C ALA A 116 -13.46 -9.18 15.33
N LEU A 117 -14.44 -8.58 16.02
CA LEU A 117 -15.31 -7.55 15.44
C LEU A 117 -14.52 -6.29 15.05
N GLU A 118 -13.55 -5.89 15.88
CA GLU A 118 -12.64 -4.78 15.58
C GLU A 118 -11.79 -5.07 14.32
N THR A 119 -11.31 -6.31 14.17
CA THR A 119 -10.61 -6.76 12.95
C THR A 119 -11.50 -6.61 11.74
N VAL A 120 -12.73 -7.14 11.80
CA VAL A 120 -13.66 -7.11 10.68
C VAL A 120 -13.94 -5.67 10.26
N PHE A 121 -14.28 -4.81 11.23
CA PHE A 121 -14.51 -3.39 10.97
C PHE A 121 -13.31 -2.71 10.28
N TYR A 122 -12.09 -2.88 10.82
CA TYR A 122 -10.90 -2.26 10.24
C TYR A 122 -10.52 -2.83 8.87
N SER A 123 -10.82 -4.10 8.61
CA SER A 123 -10.53 -4.74 7.32
C SER A 123 -11.48 -4.35 6.20
N SER A 124 -12.69 -3.89 6.52
CA SER A 124 -13.78 -3.73 5.55
C SER A 124 -14.27 -2.30 5.35
N TRP A 125 -14.07 -1.39 6.32
CA TRP A 125 -14.72 -0.07 6.28
C TRP A 125 -14.34 0.75 5.03
N THR A 126 -13.06 0.71 4.61
CA THR A 126 -12.58 1.40 3.41
C THR A 126 -13.17 0.82 2.13
N LEU A 127 -13.20 -0.51 2.03
CA LEU A 127 -13.72 -1.21 0.85
C LEU A 127 -15.23 -1.03 0.74
N PHE A 128 -15.95 -1.06 1.86
CA PHE A 128 -17.38 -0.75 1.87
C PHE A 128 -17.63 0.67 1.35
N LEU A 129 -16.88 1.66 1.84
CA LEU A 129 -17.00 3.04 1.38
C LEU A 129 -16.67 3.19 -0.11
N ALA A 130 -15.68 2.45 -0.63
CA ALA A 130 -15.28 2.49 -2.03
C ALA A 130 -16.35 1.91 -2.98
N ILE A 131 -17.20 0.99 -2.51
CA ILE A 131 -18.26 0.37 -3.32
C ILE A 131 -19.54 1.21 -3.33
N VAL A 132 -19.76 2.07 -2.33
CA VAL A 132 -20.95 2.94 -2.25
C VAL A 132 -21.15 3.76 -3.54
N PRO A 133 -20.14 4.46 -4.11
CA PRO A 133 -20.29 5.16 -5.40
C PRO A 133 -20.75 4.25 -6.54
N TYR A 134 -20.25 3.02 -6.60
CA TYR A 134 -20.64 2.05 -7.62
C TYR A 134 -22.10 1.63 -7.50
N ILE A 135 -22.59 1.39 -6.26
CA ILE A 135 -23.99 1.02 -6.01
C ILE A 135 -24.95 2.17 -6.28
N LEU A 136 -24.58 3.40 -5.89
CA LEU A 136 -25.38 4.58 -6.21
C LEU A 136 -25.48 4.78 -7.73
N ALA A 137 -24.39 4.58 -8.46
CA ALA A 137 -24.41 4.63 -9.92
C ALA A 137 -25.29 3.52 -10.51
N LEU A 138 -25.22 2.29 -9.98
CA LEU A 138 -26.07 1.17 -10.39
C LEU A 138 -27.56 1.47 -10.16
N MET A 139 -27.92 2.05 -9.01
CA MET A 139 -29.29 2.45 -8.70
C MET A 139 -29.82 3.47 -9.70
N GLN A 140 -29.01 4.47 -10.08
CA GLN A 140 -29.42 5.47 -11.05
C GLN A 140 -29.61 4.89 -12.45
N VAL A 141 -28.68 4.04 -12.92
CA VAL A 141 -28.74 3.43 -14.26
C VAL A 141 -29.91 2.44 -14.37
N LYS A 142 -30.16 1.65 -13.33
CA LYS A 142 -31.25 0.67 -13.29
C LYS A 142 -32.58 1.21 -12.77
N GLN A 143 -32.65 2.52 -12.50
CA GLN A 143 -33.84 3.19 -11.95
C GLN A 143 -34.43 2.48 -10.71
N LEU A 144 -33.57 2.00 -9.83
CA LEU A 144 -33.96 1.27 -8.62
C LEU A 144 -34.42 2.24 -7.51
N SER A 145 -35.34 1.78 -6.66
CA SER A 145 -35.85 2.58 -5.55
C SER A 145 -34.75 2.89 -4.52
N PRO A 146 -34.82 4.03 -3.79
CA PRO A 146 -33.88 4.34 -2.71
C PRO A 146 -33.79 3.26 -1.62
N ALA A 147 -34.87 2.50 -1.41
CA ALA A 147 -34.91 1.37 -0.48
C ALA A 147 -33.91 0.24 -0.85
N PHE A 148 -33.49 0.15 -2.12
CA PHE A 148 -32.45 -0.77 -2.57
C PHE A 148 -31.13 -0.55 -1.80
N PHE A 149 -30.75 0.69 -1.53
CA PHE A 149 -29.52 1.02 -0.79
C PHE A 149 -29.55 0.48 0.64
N VAL A 150 -30.72 0.55 1.30
CA VAL A 150 -30.90 -0.01 2.65
C VAL A 150 -30.76 -1.53 2.61
N SER A 151 -31.34 -2.18 1.60
CA SER A 151 -31.21 -3.63 1.42
C SER A 151 -29.76 -4.06 1.18
N TYR A 152 -29.01 -3.28 0.39
CA TYR A 152 -27.58 -3.47 0.18
C TYR A 152 -26.79 -3.35 1.49
N CYS A 153 -27.01 -2.29 2.27
CA CYS A 153 -26.36 -2.12 3.58
C CYS A 153 -26.64 -3.30 4.52
N LEU A 154 -27.87 -3.82 4.51
CA LEU A 154 -28.26 -4.97 5.32
C LEU A 154 -27.56 -6.25 4.88
N LEU A 155 -27.42 -6.51 3.57
CA LEU A 155 -26.70 -7.66 3.04
C LEU A 155 -25.18 -7.56 3.26
N MET A 156 -24.63 -6.34 3.27
CA MET A 156 -23.20 -6.11 3.45
C MET A 156 -22.69 -6.49 4.83
N VAL A 157 -23.51 -6.33 5.88
CA VAL A 157 -23.13 -6.70 7.26
C VAL A 157 -22.75 -8.19 7.36
N PRO A 158 -23.63 -9.16 7.06
CA PRO A 158 -23.26 -10.57 7.09
C PRO A 158 -22.18 -10.93 6.06
N PHE A 159 -22.13 -10.26 4.91
CA PHE A 159 -21.12 -10.53 3.87
C PHE A 159 -19.70 -10.23 4.37
N VAL A 160 -19.52 -9.08 5.00
CA VAL A 160 -18.26 -8.64 5.59
C VAL A 160 -17.90 -9.50 6.81
N LEU A 161 -18.89 -9.87 7.64
CA LEU A 161 -18.67 -10.76 8.79
C LEU A 161 -18.14 -12.13 8.35
N VAL A 162 -18.73 -12.73 7.30
CA VAL A 162 -18.25 -13.99 6.72
C VAL A 162 -16.82 -13.82 6.20
N ALA A 163 -16.56 -12.80 5.39
CA ALA A 163 -15.21 -12.56 4.85
C ALA A 163 -14.16 -12.39 5.95
N GLY A 164 -14.45 -11.56 6.95
CA GLY A 164 -13.54 -11.31 8.07
C GLY A 164 -13.31 -12.53 8.97
N SER A 165 -14.31 -13.40 9.10
CA SER A 165 -14.18 -14.63 9.90
C SER A 165 -13.10 -15.57 9.35
N PHE A 166 -12.96 -15.68 8.02
CA PHE A 166 -11.90 -16.50 7.41
C PHE A 166 -10.52 -16.03 7.83
N GLY A 167 -10.25 -14.73 7.77
CA GLY A 167 -8.95 -14.19 8.18
C GLY A 167 -8.68 -14.32 9.67
N VAL A 168 -9.70 -14.11 10.50
CA VAL A 168 -9.58 -14.28 11.96
C VAL A 168 -9.34 -15.75 12.35
N ILE A 169 -10.08 -16.69 11.75
CA ILE A 169 -9.90 -18.14 12.00
C ILE A 169 -8.50 -18.56 11.54
N PHE A 170 -8.08 -18.14 10.34
CA PHE A 170 -6.76 -18.44 9.82
C PHE A 170 -5.66 -17.96 10.77
N SER A 171 -5.71 -16.70 11.21
CA SER A 171 -4.72 -16.14 12.13
C SER A 171 -4.76 -16.79 13.51
N MET A 172 -5.93 -17.20 13.99
CA MET A 172 -6.05 -18.00 15.22
C MET A 172 -5.32 -19.34 15.07
N LEU A 173 -5.56 -20.07 13.98
CA LEU A 173 -4.93 -21.36 13.73
C LEU A 173 -3.40 -21.22 13.58
N VAL A 174 -2.94 -20.24 12.83
CA VAL A 174 -1.50 -20.01 12.65
C VAL A 174 -0.80 -19.74 13.97
N MET A 175 -1.37 -18.91 14.85
CA MET A 175 -0.78 -18.62 16.16
C MET A 175 -0.88 -19.80 17.13
N TYR A 176 -1.88 -20.67 16.98
CA TYR A 176 -1.99 -21.89 17.76
C TYR A 176 -0.90 -22.91 17.41
N TRP A 177 -0.66 -23.14 16.13
CA TRP A 177 0.35 -24.10 15.65
C TRP A 177 1.78 -23.56 15.79
N PHE A 178 1.95 -22.26 15.63
CA PHE A 178 3.25 -21.59 15.74
C PHE A 178 3.16 -20.43 16.75
N PRO A 179 3.11 -20.70 18.06
CA PRO A 179 3.07 -19.65 19.08
C PRO A 179 4.45 -18.99 19.22
N SER A 180 4.70 -17.92 18.46
CA SER A 180 5.95 -17.17 18.56
C SER A 180 5.76 -15.68 18.28
N SER A 181 6.61 -14.85 18.86
CA SER A 181 6.65 -13.41 18.55
C SER A 181 6.97 -13.11 17.08
N ARG A 182 7.54 -14.07 16.35
CA ARG A 182 7.89 -13.98 14.92
C ARG A 182 6.82 -14.55 13.99
N THR A 183 5.74 -15.12 14.52
CA THR A 183 4.72 -15.75 13.69
C THR A 183 3.92 -14.71 12.91
N ARG A 184 3.67 -13.55 13.51
CA ARG A 184 3.16 -12.37 12.79
C ARG A 184 4.04 -12.07 11.59
N ASP A 185 5.32 -11.86 11.86
CA ASP A 185 6.34 -11.50 10.90
C ASP A 185 6.46 -12.52 9.75
N LEU A 186 6.40 -13.82 10.06
CA LEU A 186 6.36 -14.90 9.07
C LEU A 186 5.07 -14.93 8.25
N THR A 187 3.92 -14.65 8.88
CA THR A 187 2.62 -14.60 8.19
C THR A 187 2.58 -13.44 7.20
N TRP A 188 3.13 -12.28 7.56
CA TRP A 188 3.29 -11.16 6.65
C TRP A 188 4.22 -11.47 5.49
N LEU A 189 5.37 -12.11 5.76
CA LEU A 189 6.32 -12.51 4.73
C LEU A 189 5.71 -13.50 3.74
N LEU A 190 5.11 -14.58 4.25
CA LEU A 190 4.47 -15.61 3.42
C LEU A 190 3.28 -15.04 2.67
N GLY A 191 2.44 -14.24 3.32
CA GLY A 191 1.28 -13.59 2.69
C GLY A 191 1.70 -12.65 1.55
N SER A 192 2.68 -11.77 1.79
CA SER A 192 3.23 -10.88 0.77
C SER A 192 3.85 -11.66 -0.38
N LEU A 193 4.63 -12.70 -0.08
CA LEU A 193 5.26 -13.56 -1.09
C LEU A 193 4.20 -14.28 -1.94
N SER A 194 3.18 -14.86 -1.32
CA SER A 194 2.09 -15.53 -2.04
C SER A 194 1.31 -14.58 -2.94
N VAL A 195 0.92 -13.40 -2.43
CA VAL A 195 0.22 -12.38 -3.23
C VAL A 195 1.09 -11.91 -4.40
N SER A 196 2.38 -11.67 -4.13
CA SER A 196 3.36 -11.27 -5.14
C SER A 196 3.48 -12.32 -6.23
N LEU A 197 3.57 -13.61 -5.87
CA LEU A 197 3.71 -14.72 -6.81
C LEU A 197 2.45 -14.93 -7.64
N VAL A 198 1.26 -14.85 -7.01
CA VAL A 198 -0.03 -14.91 -7.72
C VAL A 198 -0.18 -13.74 -8.69
N TYR A 199 0.15 -12.52 -8.26
CA TYR A 199 0.07 -11.34 -9.12
C TYR A 199 1.00 -11.45 -10.33
N VAL A 200 2.25 -11.86 -10.09
CA VAL A 200 3.25 -12.11 -11.13
C VAL A 200 2.77 -13.21 -12.08
N ALA A 201 2.29 -14.34 -11.56
CA ALA A 201 1.75 -15.44 -12.36
C ALA A 201 0.57 -15.00 -13.22
N PHE A 202 -0.39 -14.27 -12.63
CA PHE A 202 -1.54 -13.73 -13.34
C PHE A 202 -1.13 -12.78 -14.48
N ARG A 203 -0.15 -11.91 -14.25
CA ARG A 203 0.39 -11.05 -15.31
C ARG A 203 1.09 -11.86 -16.41
N PHE A 204 1.85 -12.89 -16.03
CA PHE A 204 2.52 -13.77 -16.99
C PHE A 204 1.54 -14.58 -17.85
N SER A 205 0.34 -14.87 -17.34
CA SER A 205 -0.73 -15.53 -18.10
C SER A 205 -1.33 -14.66 -19.23
N LYS A 206 -0.88 -13.41 -19.41
CA LYS A 206 -1.32 -12.49 -20.48
C LYS A 206 -2.85 -12.44 -20.65
N PRO A 207 -3.62 -12.10 -19.60
CA PRO A 207 -5.08 -12.06 -19.68
C PRO A 207 -5.59 -11.11 -20.78
N GLU A 208 -4.78 -10.14 -21.19
CA GLU A 208 -5.07 -9.18 -22.28
C GLU A 208 -5.17 -9.85 -23.67
N GLN A 209 -4.53 -11.01 -23.87
CA GLN A 209 -4.65 -11.78 -25.12
C GLN A 209 -5.99 -12.51 -25.22
N LEU A 210 -6.62 -12.85 -24.08
CA LEU A 210 -7.98 -13.41 -24.04
C LEU A 210 -9.05 -12.38 -24.43
N LEU A 211 -8.69 -11.10 -24.51
CA LEU A 211 -9.56 -9.99 -24.89
C LEU A 211 -9.39 -9.53 -26.35
N ARG A 212 -8.49 -10.14 -27.14
CA ARG A 212 -8.36 -9.85 -28.57
C ARG A 212 -9.40 -10.65 -29.37
N PRO A 213 -10.37 -9.99 -30.03
CA PRO A 213 -11.52 -10.66 -30.64
C PRO A 213 -11.27 -10.93 -32.13
N ASP A 214 -11.21 -12.19 -32.54
CA ASP A 214 -11.18 -12.54 -33.98
C ASP A 214 -12.26 -13.55 -34.43
N SER A 215 -13.28 -13.88 -33.62
CA SER A 215 -14.42 -14.67 -34.15
C SER A 215 -15.75 -14.52 -33.41
N LEU A 216 -16.85 -14.59 -34.18
CA LEU A 216 -18.24 -14.60 -33.71
C LEU A 216 -18.57 -15.81 -32.79
N GLU A 217 -17.77 -16.88 -32.87
CA GLU A 217 -17.83 -18.04 -31.97
C GLU A 217 -17.49 -17.66 -30.52
N VAL A 218 -16.60 -16.67 -30.35
CA VAL A 218 -16.27 -16.10 -29.04
C VAL A 218 -17.44 -15.30 -28.47
N VAL A 219 -18.34 -14.72 -29.29
CA VAL A 219 -19.51 -13.99 -28.75
C VAL A 219 -20.49 -14.95 -28.07
N ALA A 220 -20.72 -16.14 -28.64
CA ALA A 220 -21.55 -17.17 -28.01
C ALA A 220 -20.89 -17.74 -26.73
N GLN A 221 -19.58 -18.00 -26.77
CA GLN A 221 -18.81 -18.39 -25.58
C GLN A 221 -18.75 -17.27 -24.53
N TYR A 222 -18.70 -16.02 -24.94
CA TYR A 222 -18.71 -14.84 -24.08
C TYR A 222 -20.08 -14.65 -23.44
N ILE A 223 -21.18 -14.86 -24.18
CA ILE A 223 -22.54 -14.89 -23.62
C ILE A 223 -22.68 -16.05 -22.61
N GLN A 224 -22.17 -17.24 -22.93
CA GLN A 224 -22.12 -18.36 -21.96
C GLN A 224 -21.26 -18.03 -20.73
N TYR A 225 -20.12 -17.35 -20.90
CA TYR A 225 -19.27 -16.90 -19.79
C TYR A 225 -19.94 -15.81 -18.94
N LEU A 226 -20.67 -14.89 -19.57
CA LEU A 226 -21.46 -13.87 -18.89
C LEU A 226 -22.62 -14.50 -18.11
N GLN A 227 -23.23 -15.55 -18.65
CA GLN A 227 -24.30 -16.31 -18.00
C GLN A 227 -23.78 -17.31 -16.96
N SER A 228 -22.51 -17.74 -17.05
CA SER A 228 -21.95 -18.70 -16.12
C SER A 228 -21.87 -18.09 -14.70
N PRO A 229 -22.16 -18.88 -13.66
CA PRO A 229 -21.98 -18.43 -12.29
C PRO A 229 -20.51 -18.12 -12.04
N THR A 230 -20.22 -16.92 -11.52
CA THR A 230 -18.84 -16.51 -11.24
C THR A 230 -18.21 -17.36 -10.14
N ALA A 231 -19.02 -17.78 -9.14
CA ALA A 231 -18.70 -18.81 -8.15
C ALA A 231 -19.96 -19.14 -7.30
N GLU A 232 -20.65 -20.23 -7.58
CA GLU A 232 -21.97 -20.55 -6.97
C GLU A 232 -21.94 -20.64 -5.44
N TYR A 233 -20.83 -21.11 -4.89
CA TYR A 233 -20.66 -21.36 -3.46
C TYR A 233 -20.09 -20.17 -2.68
N LEU A 234 -19.71 -19.08 -3.35
CA LEU A 234 -19.12 -17.93 -2.67
C LEU A 234 -20.18 -16.91 -2.21
N PRO A 235 -20.00 -16.29 -1.03
CA PRO A 235 -20.90 -15.25 -0.52
C PRO A 235 -21.13 -14.08 -1.48
N SER A 236 -20.16 -13.77 -2.35
CA SER A 236 -20.27 -12.71 -3.37
C SER A 236 -21.38 -12.99 -4.38
N TRP A 237 -21.59 -14.26 -4.74
CA TRP A 237 -22.67 -14.67 -5.63
C TRP A 237 -24.03 -14.56 -4.94
N TRP A 238 -24.13 -14.97 -3.66
CA TRP A 238 -25.38 -14.90 -2.90
C TRP A 238 -25.84 -13.45 -2.72
N VAL A 239 -24.91 -12.52 -2.43
CA VAL A 239 -25.23 -11.09 -2.36
C VAL A 239 -25.73 -10.57 -3.70
N THR A 240 -25.05 -10.91 -4.81
CA THR A 240 -25.46 -10.45 -6.15
C THR A 240 -26.84 -11.00 -6.52
N LYS A 241 -27.13 -12.26 -6.22
CA LYS A 241 -28.44 -12.88 -6.46
C LYS A 241 -29.53 -12.27 -5.58
N ALA A 242 -29.24 -11.97 -4.31
CA ALA A 242 -30.17 -11.26 -3.45
C ALA A 242 -30.48 -9.86 -4.02
N MET A 243 -29.46 -9.12 -4.45
CA MET A 243 -29.65 -7.79 -5.05
C MET A 243 -30.45 -7.85 -6.36
N MET A 244 -30.14 -8.81 -7.24
CA MET A 244 -30.90 -9.02 -8.47
C MET A 244 -32.35 -9.42 -8.18
N ALA A 245 -32.58 -10.26 -7.16
CA ALA A 245 -33.92 -10.65 -6.74
C ALA A 245 -34.71 -9.46 -6.17
N TYR A 246 -34.08 -8.57 -5.39
CA TYR A 246 -34.71 -7.34 -4.92
C TYR A 246 -35.09 -6.42 -6.08
N GLY A 247 -34.17 -6.21 -7.04
CA GLY A 247 -34.43 -5.38 -8.22
C GLY A 247 -35.52 -5.94 -9.14
N ALA A 248 -35.73 -7.26 -9.13
CA ALA A 248 -36.80 -7.93 -9.85
C ALA A 248 -38.06 -8.18 -8.99
N GLU A 249 -38.14 -7.61 -7.79
CA GLU A 249 -39.24 -7.76 -6.81
C GLU A 249 -39.55 -9.21 -6.40
N ARG A 250 -38.56 -10.11 -6.50
CA ARG A 250 -38.66 -11.53 -6.12
C ARG A 250 -38.26 -11.76 -4.67
N TRP A 251 -39.14 -11.36 -3.75
CA TRP A 251 -38.92 -11.45 -2.30
C TRP A 251 -38.46 -12.82 -1.76
N PRO A 252 -39.02 -13.97 -2.20
CA PRO A 252 -38.59 -15.27 -1.66
C PRO A 252 -37.11 -15.58 -1.93
N GLN A 253 -36.62 -15.21 -3.12
CA GLN A 253 -35.22 -15.41 -3.50
C GLN A 253 -34.31 -14.46 -2.72
N PHE A 254 -34.73 -13.21 -2.49
CA PHE A 254 -33.99 -12.26 -1.66
C PHE A 254 -33.80 -12.79 -0.23
N PHE A 255 -34.87 -13.25 0.41
CA PHE A 255 -34.80 -13.78 1.79
C PHE A 255 -34.02 -15.10 1.87
N LEU A 256 -34.07 -15.96 0.84
CA LEU A 256 -33.29 -17.18 0.79
C LEU A 256 -31.79 -16.88 0.78
N TYR A 257 -31.32 -16.05 -0.15
CA TYR A 257 -29.89 -15.75 -0.27
C TYR A 257 -29.38 -14.85 0.87
N GLY A 258 -30.18 -13.85 1.30
CA GLY A 258 -29.85 -13.02 2.46
C GLY A 258 -29.84 -13.83 3.76
N GLY A 259 -30.80 -14.75 3.93
CA GLY A 259 -30.86 -15.68 5.06
C GLY A 259 -29.69 -16.67 5.08
N ALA A 260 -29.31 -17.22 3.93
CA ALA A 260 -28.13 -18.09 3.80
C ALA A 260 -26.84 -17.37 4.22
N LEU A 261 -26.70 -16.10 3.84
CA LEU A 261 -25.56 -15.27 4.22
C LEU A 261 -25.51 -15.01 5.74
N ALA A 262 -26.66 -14.65 6.33
CA ALA A 262 -26.77 -14.42 7.77
C ALA A 262 -26.55 -15.70 8.58
N ALA A 263 -27.09 -16.83 8.13
CA ALA A 263 -26.87 -18.14 8.73
C ALA A 263 -25.39 -18.55 8.65
N GLY A 264 -24.73 -18.34 7.50
CA GLY A 264 -23.29 -18.57 7.34
C GLY A 264 -22.46 -17.74 8.31
N ALA A 265 -22.78 -16.46 8.46
CA ALA A 265 -22.13 -15.59 9.44
C ALA A 265 -22.32 -16.10 10.87
N ALA A 266 -23.56 -16.47 11.24
CA ALA A 266 -23.88 -16.97 12.57
C ALA A 266 -23.15 -18.28 12.91
N VAL A 267 -23.07 -19.22 11.96
CA VAL A 267 -22.34 -20.49 12.13
C VAL A 267 -20.84 -20.24 12.34
N LEU A 268 -20.23 -19.39 11.50
CA LEU A 268 -18.80 -19.08 11.60
C LEU A 268 -18.45 -18.37 12.92
N TYR A 269 -19.26 -17.39 13.34
CA TYR A 269 -19.04 -16.71 14.61
C TYR A 269 -19.30 -17.60 15.83
N SER A 270 -20.28 -18.50 15.77
CA SER A 270 -20.52 -19.48 16.83
C SER A 270 -19.35 -20.46 16.95
N PHE A 271 -18.82 -20.94 15.81
CA PHE A 271 -17.62 -21.76 15.76
C PHE A 271 -16.42 -21.02 16.36
N MET A 272 -16.17 -19.78 15.94
CA MET A 272 -15.11 -18.94 16.49
C MET A 272 -15.24 -18.74 18.00
N TYR A 273 -16.46 -18.47 18.49
CA TYR A 273 -16.71 -18.30 19.92
C TYR A 273 -16.38 -19.58 20.71
N PHE A 274 -16.76 -20.76 20.22
CA PHE A 274 -16.46 -22.03 20.86
C PHE A 274 -14.96 -22.36 20.87
N VAL A 275 -14.28 -22.19 19.73
CA VAL A 275 -12.85 -22.52 19.58
C VAL A 275 -11.97 -21.55 20.37
N SER A 276 -12.33 -20.26 20.38
CA SER A 276 -11.55 -19.21 21.05
C SER A 276 -11.29 -19.50 22.54
N GLY A 277 -12.24 -20.13 23.23
CA GLY A 277 -12.11 -20.42 24.66
C GLY A 277 -10.97 -21.36 25.02
N ARG A 278 -10.51 -22.20 24.08
CA ARG A 278 -9.37 -23.12 24.30
C ARG A 278 -8.08 -22.61 23.66
N VAL A 279 -8.19 -22.02 22.49
CA VAL A 279 -7.03 -21.73 21.63
C VAL A 279 -6.42 -20.36 21.89
N TYR A 280 -7.24 -19.35 22.17
CA TYR A 280 -6.80 -17.95 22.15
C TYR A 280 -5.77 -17.63 23.24
N ALA A 281 -5.95 -18.14 24.47
CA ALA A 281 -5.04 -17.88 25.59
C ALA A 281 -3.62 -18.42 25.32
N GLN A 282 -3.52 -19.62 24.75
CA GLN A 282 -2.24 -20.23 24.38
C GLN A 282 -1.54 -19.44 23.27
N GLY A 283 -2.29 -19.06 22.23
CA GLY A 283 -1.77 -18.22 21.14
C GLY A 283 -1.28 -16.86 21.63
N PHE A 284 -2.02 -16.23 22.55
CA PHE A 284 -1.63 -14.94 23.14
C PHE A 284 -0.36 -15.07 24.01
N SER A 285 -0.28 -16.07 24.89
CA SER A 285 0.92 -16.31 25.69
C SER A 285 2.15 -16.57 24.82
N GLY A 286 1.98 -17.32 23.72
CA GLY A 286 3.01 -17.56 22.73
C GLY A 286 3.49 -16.29 22.03
N ALA A 287 2.56 -15.47 21.56
CA ALA A 287 2.84 -14.22 20.86
C ALA A 287 3.59 -13.19 21.72
N GLN A 288 3.31 -13.17 23.03
CA GLN A 288 3.98 -12.30 24.01
C GLN A 288 5.32 -12.86 24.50
N SER A 289 5.55 -14.17 24.33
CA SER A 289 6.83 -14.78 24.70
C SER A 289 7.93 -14.35 23.72
N SER A 290 8.94 -13.65 24.24
CA SER A 290 10.15 -13.38 23.47
C SER A 290 11.08 -14.60 23.54
N PRO A 291 11.64 -15.07 22.41
CA PRO A 291 12.67 -16.10 22.44
C PRO A 291 13.80 -15.62 23.35
N LYS A 292 14.22 -16.46 24.32
CA LYS A 292 15.38 -16.14 25.17
C LYS A 292 16.57 -15.81 24.26
N PHE A 293 17.08 -14.58 24.37
CA PHE A 293 18.23 -14.14 23.61
C PHE A 293 19.46 -14.94 24.04
N LYS A 294 19.77 -16.00 23.30
CA LYS A 294 21.08 -16.65 23.36
C LYS A 294 22.02 -15.72 22.61
N GLY A 295 22.88 -15.00 23.34
CA GLY A 295 23.82 -14.04 22.76
C GLY A 295 24.57 -14.62 21.56
N LEU A 296 24.87 -13.78 20.56
CA LEU A 296 25.65 -14.25 19.43
C LEU A 296 27.04 -14.67 19.93
N PRO A 297 27.51 -15.90 19.62
CA PRO A 297 28.80 -16.39 20.08
C PRO A 297 30.00 -15.70 19.40
N ARG A 298 29.78 -14.85 18.38
CA ARG A 298 30.86 -14.23 17.59
C ARG A 298 30.68 -12.73 17.42
N LEU A 299 31.77 -11.99 17.61
CA LEU A 299 31.88 -10.58 17.28
C LEU A 299 31.83 -10.43 15.75
N LEU A 300 30.84 -9.68 15.27
CA LEU A 300 30.69 -9.37 13.86
C LEU A 300 31.78 -8.40 13.39
N TRP A 301 32.08 -8.39 12.07
CA TRP A 301 33.20 -7.63 11.51
C TRP A 301 33.13 -6.13 11.84
N GLU A 302 31.92 -5.56 11.82
CA GLU A 302 31.61 -4.19 12.25
C GLU A 302 32.01 -3.91 13.71
N GLN A 303 31.79 -4.86 14.62
CA GLN A 303 32.17 -4.71 16.04
C GLN A 303 33.69 -4.73 16.24
N ARG A 304 34.44 -5.40 15.35
CA ARG A 304 35.90 -5.36 15.33
C ARG A 304 36.41 -4.00 14.85
N LEU A 305 35.78 -3.43 13.82
CA LEU A 305 36.12 -2.11 13.29
C LEU A 305 35.80 -0.98 14.27
N VAL A 306 34.65 -1.05 14.98
CA VAL A 306 34.31 -0.10 16.05
C VAL A 306 35.36 -0.12 17.16
N ARG A 307 35.87 -1.30 17.53
CA ARG A 307 36.96 -1.40 18.52
C ARG A 307 38.27 -0.81 18.00
N ALA A 308 38.58 -1.00 16.71
CA ALA A 308 39.84 -0.56 16.11
C ALA A 308 39.94 0.96 15.86
N GLY A 309 38.85 1.67 15.53
CA GLY A 309 38.92 3.08 15.14
C GLY A 309 38.13 4.04 16.02
N TRP A 310 38.80 4.84 16.88
CA TRP A 310 38.18 5.82 17.80
C TRP A 310 37.32 6.89 17.09
N ARG A 311 37.75 7.37 15.91
CA ARG A 311 37.12 8.52 15.23
C ARG A 311 35.77 8.22 14.56
N TRP A 312 35.52 6.95 14.20
CA TRP A 312 34.31 6.53 13.49
C TRP A 312 33.36 5.68 14.37
N ARG A 313 33.65 5.58 15.67
CA ARG A 313 32.89 4.72 16.60
C ARG A 313 31.41 5.05 16.64
N GLY A 314 31.07 6.34 16.76
CA GLY A 314 29.67 6.79 16.77
C GLY A 314 28.93 6.34 15.51
N ALA A 315 29.51 6.65 14.34
CA ALA A 315 28.88 6.38 13.06
C ALA A 315 28.72 4.89 12.73
N LEU A 316 29.76 4.11 12.99
CA LEU A 316 29.73 2.67 12.78
C LEU A 316 28.75 1.97 13.73
N THR A 317 28.52 2.53 14.93
CA THR A 317 27.57 1.96 15.91
C THR A 317 26.13 2.19 15.49
N VAL A 318 25.80 3.36 14.96
CA VAL A 318 24.45 3.64 14.43
C VAL A 318 24.21 2.83 13.15
N TYR A 319 25.19 2.75 12.25
CA TYR A 319 25.10 1.89 11.06
C TYR A 319 24.88 0.42 11.43
N TRP A 320 25.65 -0.09 12.40
CA TRP A 320 25.48 -1.44 12.95
C TRP A 320 24.06 -1.69 13.47
N LYS A 321 23.54 -0.72 14.23
CA LYS A 321 22.18 -0.76 14.78
C LYS A 321 21.14 -0.83 13.66
N ASP A 322 21.21 0.06 12.69
CA ASP A 322 20.23 0.14 11.59
C ASP A 322 20.25 -1.13 10.73
N ARG A 323 21.45 -1.68 10.44
CA ARG A 323 21.57 -2.95 9.72
C ARG A 323 20.94 -4.12 10.48
N LEU A 324 21.16 -4.21 11.79
CA LEU A 324 20.54 -5.24 12.62
C LEU A 324 19.03 -5.08 12.68
N MET A 325 18.51 -3.86 12.83
CA MET A 325 17.07 -3.61 12.85
C MET A 325 16.45 -4.00 11.51
N PHE A 326 17.05 -3.58 10.40
CA PHE A 326 16.59 -3.94 9.07
C PHE A 326 16.62 -5.45 8.81
N ALA A 327 17.72 -6.14 9.19
CA ALA A 327 17.84 -7.58 9.00
C ALA A 327 16.87 -8.39 9.86
N ARG A 328 16.48 -7.87 11.04
CA ARG A 328 15.61 -8.57 11.99
C ARG A 328 14.13 -8.26 11.80
N ASP A 329 13.77 -7.14 11.19
CA ASP A 329 12.38 -6.75 11.00
C ASP A 329 11.84 -7.32 9.67
N ALA A 330 10.94 -8.30 9.80
CA ALA A 330 10.32 -8.97 8.67
C ALA A 330 9.42 -8.05 7.84
N ARG A 331 8.93 -6.93 8.40
CA ARG A 331 8.07 -5.98 7.68
C ARG A 331 8.81 -5.36 6.49
N TYR A 332 10.09 -5.03 6.66
CA TYR A 332 10.92 -4.52 5.56
C TYR A 332 11.12 -5.57 4.47
N TRP A 333 11.42 -6.82 4.84
CA TRP A 333 11.57 -7.91 3.88
C TRP A 333 10.29 -8.18 3.10
N SER A 334 9.13 -8.13 3.76
CA SER A 334 7.82 -8.24 3.12
C SER A 334 7.59 -7.14 2.07
N GLN A 335 7.99 -5.90 2.38
CA GLN A 335 7.89 -4.77 1.45
C GLN A 335 8.91 -4.89 0.30
N VAL A 336 10.15 -5.31 0.57
CA VAL A 336 11.18 -5.51 -0.46
C VAL A 336 10.74 -6.60 -1.47
N ILE A 337 10.17 -7.71 -0.98
CA ILE A 337 9.62 -8.77 -1.84
C ILE A 337 8.51 -8.20 -2.74
N LEU A 338 7.57 -7.43 -2.17
CA LEU A 338 6.47 -6.84 -2.91
C LEU A 338 6.97 -5.85 -3.99
N ILE A 339 7.92 -4.99 -3.64
CA ILE A 339 8.52 -4.03 -4.58
C ILE A 339 9.28 -4.76 -5.67
N GLY A 340 10.03 -5.81 -5.34
CA GLY A 340 10.72 -6.65 -6.32
C GLY A 340 9.74 -7.30 -7.30
N ALA A 341 8.62 -7.83 -6.82
CA ALA A 341 7.57 -8.38 -7.67
C ALA A 341 6.94 -7.33 -8.59
N LEU A 342 6.69 -6.13 -8.07
CA LEU A 342 6.17 -5.01 -8.86
C LEU A 342 7.15 -4.59 -9.97
N ILE A 343 8.45 -4.52 -9.66
CA ILE A 343 9.49 -4.21 -10.64
C ILE A 343 9.56 -5.30 -11.72
N MET A 344 9.47 -6.58 -11.35
CA MET A 344 9.46 -7.68 -12.33
C MET A 344 8.26 -7.58 -13.28
N VAL A 345 7.06 -7.32 -12.74
CA VAL A 345 5.84 -7.11 -13.54
C VAL A 345 5.98 -5.89 -14.43
N TYR A 346 6.56 -4.80 -13.91
CA TYR A 346 6.81 -3.58 -14.66
C TYR A 346 7.71 -3.82 -15.87
N LEU A 347 8.87 -4.46 -15.66
CA LEU A 347 9.82 -4.80 -16.73
C LEU A 347 9.18 -5.73 -17.77
N PHE A 348 8.37 -6.70 -17.33
CA PHE A 348 7.62 -7.57 -18.23
C PHE A 348 6.55 -6.82 -19.03
N SER A 349 5.92 -5.81 -18.44
CA SER A 349 4.92 -4.97 -19.11
C SER A 349 5.56 -4.11 -20.19
N ILE A 350 6.73 -3.53 -19.93
CA ILE A 350 7.48 -2.75 -20.93
C ILE A 350 7.82 -3.58 -22.15
N ARG A 351 8.29 -4.82 -21.95
CA ARG A 351 8.67 -5.73 -23.04
C ARG A 351 7.53 -6.03 -24.01
N GLN A 352 6.28 -5.94 -23.56
CA GLN A 352 5.10 -6.26 -24.36
C GLN A 352 4.51 -5.07 -25.10
N LEU A 353 5.07 -3.87 -24.94
CA LEU A 353 4.60 -2.70 -25.67
C LEU A 353 4.82 -2.90 -27.18
N PRO A 354 3.76 -2.86 -28.01
CA PRO A 354 3.89 -2.93 -29.46
C PRO A 354 4.45 -1.60 -29.96
N LEU A 355 5.77 -1.51 -30.02
CA LEU A 355 6.49 -0.32 -30.49
C LEU A 355 7.13 -0.63 -31.85
N ASP A 356 6.52 -0.10 -32.90
CA ASP A 356 6.87 -0.43 -34.28
C ASP A 356 8.13 0.31 -34.78
N THR A 357 8.47 1.47 -34.19
CA THR A 357 9.62 2.29 -34.61
C THR A 357 10.69 2.43 -33.52
N PRO A 358 11.99 2.48 -33.89
CA PRO A 358 13.09 2.68 -32.95
C PRO A 358 13.02 4.04 -32.22
N ASP A 359 12.42 5.05 -32.83
CA ASP A 359 12.25 6.37 -32.24
C ASP A 359 11.18 6.37 -31.14
N MET A 360 10.07 5.65 -31.34
CA MET A 360 9.06 5.45 -30.29
C MET A 360 9.65 4.69 -29.10
N LYS A 361 10.48 3.67 -29.33
CA LYS A 361 11.20 2.94 -28.26
C LYS A 361 12.07 3.88 -27.43
N SER A 362 12.83 4.73 -28.12
CA SER A 362 13.71 5.74 -27.53
C SER A 362 12.91 6.79 -26.72
N MET A 363 11.78 7.28 -27.24
CA MET A 363 10.93 8.25 -26.54
C MET A 363 10.28 7.63 -25.30
N VAL A 364 9.77 6.40 -25.41
CA VAL A 364 9.22 5.65 -24.27
C VAL A 364 10.31 5.39 -23.22
N SER A 365 11.55 5.12 -23.63
CA SER A 365 12.69 4.95 -22.73
C SER A 365 13.02 6.22 -21.94
N PHE A 366 12.86 7.40 -22.54
CA PHE A 366 12.99 8.69 -21.84
C PHE A 366 11.84 8.91 -20.84
N LEU A 367 10.60 8.69 -21.26
CA LEU A 367 9.43 8.76 -20.37
C LEU A 367 9.52 7.79 -19.19
N ASN A 368 10.15 6.63 -19.41
CA ASN A 368 10.39 5.61 -18.40
C ASN A 368 11.31 6.10 -17.25
N ILE A 369 12.11 7.14 -17.42
CA ILE A 369 12.82 7.82 -16.32
C ILE A 369 11.81 8.32 -15.27
N GLY A 370 10.67 8.86 -15.71
CA GLY A 370 9.63 9.36 -14.81
C GLY A 370 8.98 8.25 -14.00
N VAL A 371 8.72 7.10 -14.63
CA VAL A 371 8.16 5.92 -13.95
C VAL A 371 9.19 5.31 -12.99
N ALA A 372 10.45 5.19 -13.41
CA ALA A 372 11.55 4.74 -12.57
C ALA A 372 11.74 5.67 -11.35
N GLY A 373 11.73 6.98 -11.58
CA GLY A 373 11.79 8.00 -10.54
C GLY A 373 10.60 7.93 -9.58
N PHE A 374 9.39 7.70 -10.09
CA PHE A 374 8.21 7.49 -9.25
C PHE A 374 8.35 6.25 -8.36
N VAL A 375 8.83 5.13 -8.89
CA VAL A 375 9.12 3.92 -8.10
C VAL A 375 10.15 4.23 -7.02
N MET A 376 11.20 4.98 -7.36
CA MET A 376 12.24 5.41 -6.41
C MET A 376 11.69 6.33 -5.31
N ALA A 377 10.83 7.29 -5.65
CA ALA A 377 10.15 8.14 -4.68
C ALA A 377 9.23 7.31 -3.76
N ALA A 378 8.49 6.33 -4.30
CA ALA A 378 7.66 5.44 -3.50
C ALA A 378 8.47 4.55 -2.56
N ILE A 379 9.65 4.09 -2.97
CA ILE A 379 10.59 3.36 -2.10
C ILE A 379 11.12 4.29 -1.01
N GLY A 380 11.54 5.51 -1.38
CA GLY A 380 12.02 6.50 -0.42
C GLY A 380 10.97 6.89 0.61
N LEU A 381 9.68 6.95 0.25
CA LEU A 381 8.59 7.20 1.19
C LEU A 381 8.43 6.05 2.21
N ARG A 382 8.70 4.81 1.81
CA ARG A 382 8.51 3.62 2.66
C ARG A 382 9.69 3.34 3.58
N PHE A 383 10.92 3.51 3.08
CA PHE A 383 12.13 3.15 3.84
C PHE A 383 12.90 4.35 4.36
N THR A 384 13.04 5.39 3.55
CA THR A 384 13.94 6.52 3.86
C THR A 384 13.25 7.58 4.71
N PHE A 385 12.04 7.99 4.32
CA PHE A 385 11.28 9.02 5.03
C PHE A 385 10.95 8.64 6.49
N PRO A 386 10.47 7.42 6.80
CA PRO A 386 10.14 7.04 8.17
C PRO A 386 11.38 6.75 9.03
N SER A 387 12.57 6.61 8.44
CA SER A 387 13.78 6.12 9.11
C SER A 387 14.17 6.89 10.38
N ILE A 388 13.81 8.18 10.46
CA ILE A 388 14.05 9.02 11.63
C ILE A 388 12.95 8.84 12.67
N SER A 389 11.68 8.91 12.26
CA SER A 389 10.52 8.70 13.14
C SER A 389 10.51 7.30 13.77
N LEU A 390 11.04 6.29 13.08
CA LEU A 390 11.13 4.91 13.55
C LEU A 390 12.14 4.67 14.69
N GLU A 391 12.96 5.67 15.04
CA GLU A 391 13.71 5.62 16.31
C GLU A 391 12.77 5.66 17.53
N GLY A 392 11.57 6.23 17.33
CA GLY A 392 10.51 6.29 18.32
C GLY A 392 10.97 6.89 19.66
N ASN A 393 10.43 6.33 20.74
CA ASN A 393 10.75 6.73 22.11
C ASN A 393 12.21 6.51 22.51
N CYS A 394 13.03 5.83 21.71
CA CYS A 394 14.46 5.64 21.99
C CYS A 394 15.33 6.77 21.42
N TYR A 395 14.75 7.77 20.76
CA TYR A 395 15.50 8.88 20.17
C TYR A 395 16.34 9.66 21.19
N TRP A 396 15.87 9.79 22.45
CA TRP A 396 16.63 10.46 23.51
C TRP A 396 18.00 9.80 23.75
N LEU A 397 18.10 8.46 23.67
CA LEU A 397 19.36 7.73 23.79
C LEU A 397 20.35 8.09 22.67
N ALA A 398 19.85 8.24 21.44
CA ALA A 398 20.67 8.65 20.31
C ALA A 398 21.20 10.08 20.47
N ARG A 399 20.42 10.96 21.11
CA ARG A 399 20.81 12.36 21.38
C ARG A 399 21.75 12.50 22.58
N SER A 400 21.64 11.63 23.58
CA SER A 400 22.59 11.56 24.69
C SER A 400 23.93 10.92 24.31
N ALA A 401 23.99 10.22 23.16
CA ALA A 401 25.23 9.67 22.64
C ALA A 401 26.15 10.78 22.08
N PRO A 402 27.48 10.56 22.03
CA PRO A 402 28.44 11.52 21.46
C PRO A 402 28.39 11.54 19.92
N VAL A 403 27.20 11.73 19.34
CA VAL A 403 26.92 11.76 17.90
C VAL A 403 26.14 13.02 17.59
N THR A 404 26.63 13.82 16.65
CA THR A 404 25.93 15.04 16.22
C THR A 404 24.70 14.70 15.37
N VAL A 405 23.67 15.55 15.39
CA VAL A 405 22.46 15.38 14.55
C VAL A 405 22.83 15.25 13.06
N ALA A 406 23.82 16.01 12.61
CA ALA A 406 24.32 15.92 11.24
C ALA A 406 24.98 14.57 10.90
N GLN A 407 25.74 13.99 11.83
CA GLN A 407 26.33 12.65 11.66
C GLN A 407 25.22 11.58 11.62
N PHE A 408 24.27 11.68 12.54
CA PHE A 408 23.12 10.78 12.61
C PHE A 408 22.31 10.76 11.30
N MET A 409 21.99 11.95 10.74
CA MET A 409 21.31 12.03 9.43
C MET A 409 22.18 11.48 8.29
N ARG A 410 23.51 11.72 8.31
CA ARG A 410 24.43 11.21 7.28
C ARG A 410 24.52 9.69 7.28
N GLU A 411 24.47 9.07 8.45
CA GLU A 411 24.47 7.62 8.58
C GLU A 411 23.19 7.00 8.03
N LYS A 412 22.03 7.60 8.32
CA LYS A 412 20.76 7.17 7.72
C LYS A 412 20.77 7.32 6.20
N LEU A 413 21.33 8.42 5.69
CA LEU A 413 21.51 8.61 4.26
C LEU A 413 22.43 7.52 3.68
N LEU A 414 23.57 7.25 4.30
CA LEU A 414 24.54 6.25 3.82
C LEU A 414 23.98 4.82 3.88
N PHE A 415 23.10 4.52 4.83
CA PHE A 415 22.43 3.22 4.93
C PHE A 415 21.37 3.04 3.84
N THR A 416 20.60 4.09 3.54
CA THR A 416 19.44 4.01 2.61
C THR A 416 19.78 4.29 1.15
N LEU A 417 20.84 5.07 0.89
CA LEU A 417 21.25 5.46 -0.47
C LEU A 417 21.65 4.25 -1.34
N PRO A 418 22.56 3.35 -0.92
CA PRO A 418 23.04 2.28 -1.80
C PRO A 418 21.93 1.32 -2.27
N PRO A 419 21.02 0.83 -1.40
CA PRO A 419 19.89 0.00 -1.83
C PRO A 419 18.95 0.73 -2.80
N SER A 420 18.65 2.00 -2.53
CA SER A 420 17.81 2.84 -3.38
C SER A 420 18.44 3.00 -4.77
N MET A 421 19.69 3.45 -4.82
CA MET A 421 20.46 3.63 -6.05
C MET A 421 20.58 2.34 -6.87
N LEU A 422 20.85 1.21 -6.22
CA LEU A 422 20.89 -0.10 -6.89
C LEU A 422 19.57 -0.43 -7.59
N ILE A 423 18.43 -0.22 -6.93
CA ILE A 423 17.11 -0.48 -7.51
C ILE A 423 16.87 0.42 -8.72
N GLY A 424 17.17 1.72 -8.62
CA GLY A 424 17.01 2.68 -9.73
C GLY A 424 17.87 2.32 -10.94
N VAL A 425 19.14 1.97 -10.72
CA VAL A 425 20.08 1.57 -11.78
C VAL A 425 19.62 0.28 -12.46
N VAL A 426 19.26 -0.74 -11.68
CA VAL A 426 18.76 -2.02 -12.23
C VAL A 426 17.51 -1.79 -13.08
N LEU A 427 16.57 -0.98 -12.59
CA LEU A 427 15.32 -0.72 -13.29
C LEU A 427 15.58 -0.01 -14.62
N VAL A 428 16.40 1.05 -14.65
CA VAL A 428 16.71 1.81 -15.86
C VAL A 428 17.54 0.99 -16.85
N LEU A 429 18.59 0.29 -16.40
CA LEU A 429 19.41 -0.54 -17.28
C LEU A 429 18.59 -1.68 -17.89
N ALA A 430 17.78 -2.38 -17.10
CA ALA A 430 16.92 -3.44 -17.59
C ALA A 430 15.87 -2.91 -18.57
N SER A 431 15.21 -1.78 -18.26
CA SER A 431 14.22 -1.18 -19.15
C SER A 431 14.83 -0.70 -20.46
N ASN A 432 15.99 -0.06 -20.43
CA ASN A 432 16.67 0.45 -21.64
C ASN A 432 17.12 -0.70 -22.53
N HIS A 433 17.60 -1.80 -21.92
CA HIS A 433 17.97 -3.01 -22.65
C HIS A 433 16.75 -3.70 -23.28
N LEU A 434 15.64 -3.81 -22.54
CA LEU A 434 14.39 -4.40 -23.05
C LEU A 434 13.76 -3.57 -24.18
N LEU A 435 13.86 -2.24 -24.10
CA LEU A 435 13.37 -1.32 -25.12
C LEU A 435 14.32 -1.14 -26.31
N GLN A 436 15.56 -1.64 -26.24
CA GLN A 436 16.60 -1.38 -27.24
C GLN A 436 16.77 0.12 -27.53
N ALA A 437 16.84 0.92 -26.46
CA ALA A 437 16.94 2.37 -26.55
C ALA A 437 18.26 2.83 -27.18
N ASP A 438 18.23 4.02 -27.80
CA ASP A 438 19.42 4.70 -28.29
C ASP A 438 20.49 4.90 -27.19
N ALA A 439 21.77 4.83 -27.56
CA ALA A 439 22.89 5.01 -26.65
C ALA A 439 22.85 6.37 -25.93
N PHE A 440 22.44 7.45 -26.61
CA PHE A 440 22.33 8.78 -25.99
C PHE A 440 21.31 8.76 -24.84
N ILE A 441 20.11 8.22 -25.10
CA ILE A 441 19.03 8.15 -24.11
C ILE A 441 19.39 7.17 -22.99
N ALA A 442 20.10 6.09 -23.30
CA ALA A 442 20.55 5.13 -22.31
C ALA A 442 21.53 5.75 -21.29
N TRP A 443 22.49 6.56 -21.76
CA TRP A 443 23.42 7.27 -20.87
C TRP A 443 22.76 8.42 -20.11
N LEU A 444 21.90 9.19 -20.78
CA LEU A 444 21.15 10.28 -20.14
C LEU A 444 20.28 9.72 -19.01
N SER A 445 19.44 8.73 -19.29
CA SER A 445 18.58 8.09 -18.29
C SER A 445 19.34 7.49 -17.12
N LEU A 446 20.51 6.88 -17.37
CA LEU A 446 21.39 6.37 -16.33
C LEU A 446 21.94 7.51 -15.45
N PHE A 447 22.40 8.60 -16.05
CA PHE A 447 22.88 9.77 -15.31
C PHE A 447 21.76 10.38 -14.46
N THR A 448 20.58 10.60 -15.05
CA THR A 448 19.42 11.19 -14.37
C THR A 448 18.98 10.35 -13.19
N ILE A 449 18.91 9.02 -13.34
CA ILE A 449 18.46 8.15 -12.23
C ILE A 449 19.50 8.10 -11.10
N LEU A 450 20.80 8.14 -11.42
CA LEU A 450 21.86 8.19 -10.41
C LEU A 450 21.75 9.48 -9.59
N VAL A 451 21.65 10.64 -10.24
CA VAL A 451 21.48 11.93 -9.56
C VAL A 451 20.17 11.97 -8.78
N SER A 452 19.06 11.57 -9.41
CA SER A 452 17.74 11.56 -8.78
C SER A 452 17.69 10.63 -7.57
N SER A 453 18.39 9.48 -7.60
CA SER A 453 18.45 8.56 -6.45
C SER A 453 19.06 9.23 -5.22
N VAL A 454 20.11 10.05 -5.42
CA VAL A 454 20.73 10.84 -4.34
C VAL A 454 19.75 11.89 -3.83
N VAL A 455 19.14 12.67 -4.74
CA VAL A 455 18.19 13.74 -4.37
C VAL A 455 17.00 13.19 -3.60
N ILE A 456 16.33 12.17 -4.13
CA ILE A 456 15.14 11.56 -3.52
C ILE A 456 15.46 10.99 -2.13
N THR A 457 16.65 10.42 -1.94
CA THR A 457 17.08 9.87 -0.64
C THR A 457 17.41 11.00 0.34
N VAL A 458 18.10 12.06 -0.09
CA VAL A 458 18.35 13.26 0.73
C VAL A 458 17.05 13.95 1.13
N MET A 459 16.10 14.07 0.21
CA MET A 459 14.75 14.58 0.49
C MET A 459 14.03 13.68 1.49
N GLY A 460 14.18 12.36 1.40
CA GLY A 460 13.56 11.41 2.31
C GLY A 460 14.05 11.61 3.73
N VAL A 461 15.37 11.63 3.93
CA VAL A 461 15.98 11.86 5.26
C VAL A 461 15.70 13.29 5.75
N GLY A 462 15.82 14.29 4.88
CA GLY A 462 15.63 15.71 5.24
C GLY A 462 14.19 16.06 5.61
N LEU A 463 13.21 15.65 4.80
CA LEU A 463 11.79 15.89 5.11
C LEU A 463 11.29 14.97 6.23
N GLY A 464 11.82 13.74 6.36
CA GLY A 464 11.57 12.88 7.50
C GLY A 464 12.07 13.50 8.82
N ALA A 465 13.19 14.21 8.77
CA ALA A 465 13.72 15.00 9.90
C ALA A 465 12.89 16.25 10.21
N LEU A 466 12.26 16.84 9.19
CA LEU A 466 11.44 18.05 9.33
C LEU A 466 10.09 17.76 10.00
N PHE A 467 9.53 16.57 9.76
CA PHE A 467 8.26 16.11 10.35
C PHE A 467 8.45 14.82 11.17
N PRO A 468 9.26 14.86 12.26
CA PRO A 468 9.49 13.67 13.07
C PRO A 468 8.24 13.35 13.89
N ASP A 469 7.81 12.10 13.87
CA ASP A 469 6.77 11.60 14.76
C ASP A 469 7.25 10.32 15.46
N PHE A 470 7.81 10.52 16.66
CA PHE A 470 8.38 9.45 17.47
C PHE A 470 7.34 8.64 18.24
N ARG A 471 6.06 9.04 18.22
CA ARG A 471 4.99 8.38 18.99
C ARG A 471 4.27 7.30 18.19
N VAL A 472 4.66 7.08 16.94
CA VAL A 472 3.96 6.21 16.01
C VAL A 472 4.62 4.83 15.93
N GLU A 473 3.82 3.78 16.13
CA GLU A 473 4.27 2.37 16.09
C GLU A 473 4.16 1.72 14.70
N ASN A 474 3.30 2.30 13.84
CA ASN A 474 3.00 1.75 12.52
C ASN A 474 3.66 2.59 11.41
N ILE A 475 4.51 1.95 10.61
CA ILE A 475 5.19 2.57 9.46
C ILE A 475 4.18 3.24 8.52
N HIS A 476 3.05 2.57 8.25
CA HIS A 476 2.00 3.09 7.37
C HIS A 476 1.35 4.40 7.87
N GLN A 477 1.29 4.63 9.18
CA GLN A 477 0.77 5.90 9.71
C GLN A 477 1.73 7.05 9.39
N ILE A 478 3.04 6.80 9.42
CA ILE A 478 4.08 7.78 9.04
C ILE A 478 4.04 8.03 7.53
N GLU A 479 3.89 6.98 6.71
CA GLU A 479 3.76 7.10 5.25
C GLU A 479 2.53 7.93 4.84
N SER A 480 1.39 7.70 5.49
CA SER A 480 0.13 8.44 5.25
C SER A 480 0.06 9.78 5.99
N SER A 481 1.14 10.19 6.66
CA SER A 481 1.18 11.46 7.37
C SER A 481 1.29 12.63 6.39
N TYR A 482 0.99 13.83 6.87
CA TYR A 482 1.19 15.07 6.11
C TYR A 482 2.62 15.21 5.57
N GLY A 483 3.63 14.83 6.35
CA GLY A 483 5.02 14.86 5.91
C GLY A 483 5.30 13.88 4.77
N GLY A 484 4.66 12.71 4.77
CA GLY A 484 4.75 11.74 3.67
C GLY A 484 4.15 12.26 2.36
N PHE A 485 3.01 12.96 2.43
CA PHE A 485 2.42 13.63 1.27
C PHE A 485 3.30 14.75 0.72
N ILE A 486 3.88 15.61 1.58
CA ILE A 486 4.83 16.66 1.15
C ILE A 486 6.04 16.02 0.48
N TYR A 487 6.62 14.98 1.10
CA TYR A 487 7.76 14.28 0.53
C TYR A 487 7.46 13.77 -0.89
N MET A 488 6.32 13.09 -1.07
CA MET A 488 5.92 12.57 -2.37
C MET A 488 5.71 13.71 -3.38
N ALA A 489 5.01 14.79 -3.01
CA ALA A 489 4.77 15.93 -3.87
C ALA A 489 6.08 16.62 -4.29
N CYS A 490 7.01 16.84 -3.36
CA CYS A 490 8.29 17.44 -3.65
C CYS A 490 9.18 16.52 -4.51
N ALA A 491 9.20 15.21 -4.24
CA ALA A 491 9.98 14.25 -5.03
C ALA A 491 9.46 14.13 -6.47
N MET A 492 8.14 14.04 -6.65
CA MET A 492 7.52 14.04 -7.98
C MET A 492 7.70 15.38 -8.70
N GLY A 493 7.58 16.50 -7.99
CA GLY A 493 7.85 17.84 -8.53
C GLY A 493 9.29 17.99 -9.00
N TYR A 494 10.26 17.51 -8.22
CA TYR A 494 11.68 17.46 -8.62
C TYR A 494 11.87 16.65 -9.90
N LEU A 495 11.33 15.42 -9.95
CA LEU A 495 11.46 14.55 -11.12
C LEU A 495 10.83 15.18 -12.37
N ALA A 496 9.65 15.78 -12.25
CA ALA A 496 8.98 16.46 -13.36
C ALA A 496 9.80 17.65 -13.88
N LEU A 497 10.38 18.45 -12.98
CA LEU A 497 11.26 19.56 -13.36
C LEU A 497 12.57 19.07 -13.99
N ALA A 498 13.21 18.06 -13.41
CA ALA A 498 14.43 17.47 -13.92
C ALA A 498 14.24 16.93 -15.35
N MET A 499 13.18 16.14 -15.56
CA MET A 499 12.79 15.66 -16.89
C MET A 499 12.40 16.80 -17.83
N GLY A 500 11.74 17.84 -17.34
CA GLY A 500 11.38 19.02 -18.13
C GLY A 500 12.61 19.74 -18.70
N PHE A 501 13.68 19.87 -17.91
CA PHE A 501 14.95 20.43 -18.39
C PHE A 501 15.67 19.48 -19.35
N GLU A 502 15.65 18.17 -19.10
CA GLU A 502 16.27 17.16 -19.98
C GLU A 502 15.50 16.92 -21.29
N ALA A 503 14.22 17.28 -21.34
CA ALA A 503 13.41 17.19 -22.56
C ALA A 503 14.00 18.04 -23.70
N TRP A 504 14.71 19.12 -23.39
CA TRP A 504 15.31 20.01 -24.38
C TRP A 504 16.47 19.35 -25.14
N PRO A 505 17.51 18.79 -24.49
CA PRO A 505 18.51 17.93 -25.16
C PRO A 505 17.89 16.76 -25.93
N VAL A 506 16.87 16.12 -25.38
CA VAL A 506 16.22 14.96 -26.03
C VAL A 506 15.49 15.38 -27.30
N GLN A 507 14.81 16.53 -27.29
CA GLN A 507 14.17 17.09 -28.48
C GLN A 507 15.18 17.41 -29.58
N MET A 508 16.36 17.93 -29.23
CA MET A 508 17.45 18.20 -30.18
C MET A 508 17.98 16.90 -30.81
N HIS A 509 18.19 15.86 -30.00
CA HIS A 509 18.62 14.53 -30.47
C HIS A 509 17.62 13.91 -31.46
N PHE A 510 16.32 14.00 -31.17
CA PHE A 510 15.30 13.55 -32.11
C PHE A 510 15.24 14.43 -33.37
N ALA A 511 15.40 15.75 -33.24
CA ALA A 511 15.38 16.66 -34.39
C ALA A 511 16.53 16.39 -35.38
N GLU A 512 17.71 16.01 -34.89
CA GLU A 512 18.83 15.55 -35.72
C GLU A 512 18.46 14.29 -36.50
N ARG A 513 17.85 13.32 -35.82
CA ARG A 513 17.44 12.05 -36.42
C ARG A 513 16.33 12.20 -37.46
N PHE A 514 15.48 13.22 -37.33
CA PHE A 514 14.48 13.60 -38.33
C PHE A 514 15.04 14.49 -39.47
N GLY A 515 16.37 14.69 -39.54
CA GLY A 515 17.04 15.32 -40.69
C GLY A 515 17.16 16.84 -40.63
N ARG A 516 17.03 17.46 -39.45
CA ARG A 516 17.26 18.90 -39.27
C ARG A 516 18.76 19.19 -39.25
N ALA A 517 19.24 20.10 -40.10
CA ALA A 517 20.61 20.60 -40.05
C ALA A 517 20.83 21.50 -38.82
N ASP A 518 21.97 21.34 -38.14
CA ASP A 518 22.39 22.04 -36.90
C ASP A 518 21.32 22.17 -35.80
N PRO A 519 20.79 21.05 -35.27
CA PRO A 519 19.75 21.07 -34.24
C PRO A 519 20.28 21.37 -32.82
N TRP A 520 21.59 21.28 -32.60
CA TRP A 520 22.23 21.47 -31.30
C TRP A 520 22.49 22.96 -31.02
N ASP A 521 21.55 23.61 -30.32
CA ASP A 521 21.75 24.96 -29.80
C ASP A 521 22.47 24.92 -28.45
N TRP A 522 23.74 25.36 -28.44
CA TRP A 522 24.58 25.44 -27.24
C TRP A 522 23.94 26.27 -26.11
N ARG A 523 23.15 27.31 -26.44
CA ARG A 523 22.47 28.14 -25.44
C ARG A 523 21.37 27.36 -24.71
N GLY A 524 20.61 26.56 -25.46
CA GLY A 524 19.58 25.68 -24.90
C GLY A 524 20.14 24.57 -24.01
N ILE A 525 21.31 24.01 -24.38
CA ILE A 525 22.02 23.02 -23.56
C ILE A 525 22.54 23.67 -22.27
N ALA A 526 23.17 24.84 -22.36
CA ALA A 526 23.67 25.55 -21.19
C ALA A 526 22.52 25.92 -20.23
N PHE A 527 21.38 26.37 -20.76
CA PHE A 527 20.20 26.69 -19.96
C PHE A 527 19.60 25.46 -19.28
N SER A 528 19.42 24.35 -20.01
CA SER A 528 18.90 23.10 -19.44
C SER A 528 19.85 22.51 -18.40
N ALA A 529 21.15 22.48 -18.65
CA ALA A 529 22.15 22.02 -17.69
C ALA A 529 22.20 22.89 -16.44
N ALA A 530 22.13 24.22 -16.60
CA ALA A 530 22.05 25.16 -15.48
C ALA A 530 20.77 24.97 -14.67
N GLY A 531 19.61 24.86 -15.33
CA GLY A 531 18.32 24.63 -14.70
C GLY A 531 18.28 23.32 -13.91
N PHE A 532 18.73 22.22 -14.52
CA PHE A 532 18.86 20.92 -13.86
C PHE A 532 19.78 20.99 -12.63
N SER A 533 20.93 21.66 -12.75
CA SER A 533 21.90 21.81 -11.66
C SER A 533 21.35 22.63 -10.49
N VAL A 534 20.65 23.74 -10.78
CA VAL A 534 20.03 24.59 -9.76
C VAL A 534 18.91 23.85 -9.04
N VAL A 535 18.03 23.17 -9.77
CA VAL A 535 16.93 22.39 -9.18
C VAL A 535 17.47 21.25 -8.31
N THR A 536 18.50 20.53 -8.79
CA THR A 536 19.17 19.47 -8.04
C THR A 536 19.85 20.01 -6.77
N ALA A 537 20.58 21.12 -6.87
CA ALA A 537 21.23 21.74 -5.71
C ALA A 537 20.22 22.21 -4.66
N ALA A 538 19.11 22.84 -5.10
CA ALA A 538 18.04 23.28 -4.22
C ALA A 538 17.38 22.08 -3.50
N ALA A 539 17.09 21.01 -4.24
CA ALA A 539 16.48 19.80 -3.71
C ALA A 539 17.40 19.03 -2.74
N LEU A 540 18.72 19.15 -2.88
CA LEU A 540 19.69 18.60 -1.90
C LEU A 540 19.82 19.47 -0.65
N TYR A 541 19.93 20.80 -0.82
CA TYR A 541 20.27 21.70 0.27
C TYR A 541 19.10 22.06 1.19
N LEU A 542 17.93 22.40 0.61
CA LEU A 542 16.79 22.90 1.39
C LEU A 542 16.26 21.86 2.39
N PRO A 543 15.94 20.61 1.98
CA PRO A 543 15.38 19.62 2.90
C PRO A 543 16.39 19.22 3.98
N TRP A 544 17.67 19.13 3.62
CA TRP A 544 18.73 18.77 4.55
C TRP A 544 18.91 19.81 5.66
N LYS A 545 18.97 21.10 5.28
CA LYS A 545 19.14 22.20 6.23
C LYS A 545 17.91 22.35 7.14
N LEU A 546 16.71 22.32 6.56
CA LEU A 546 15.46 22.45 7.31
C LEU A 546 15.28 21.28 8.29
N GLY A 547 15.50 20.05 7.83
CA GLY A 547 15.43 18.85 8.65
C GLY A 547 16.43 18.87 9.81
N ARG A 548 17.68 19.27 9.55
CA ARG A 548 18.72 19.39 10.57
C ARG A 548 18.34 20.42 11.65
N ALA A 549 17.95 21.63 11.24
CA ALA A 549 17.58 22.68 12.17
C ALA A 549 16.37 22.28 13.06
N LYS A 550 15.41 21.54 12.48
CA LYS A 550 14.25 21.08 13.22
C LYS A 550 14.58 19.99 14.24
N LEU A 551 15.46 19.04 13.90
CA LEU A 551 15.92 18.02 14.84
C LEU A 551 16.78 18.60 15.96
N GLU A 552 17.66 19.57 15.65
CA GLU A 552 18.47 20.25 16.65
C GLU A 552 17.60 21.03 17.68
N SER A 553 16.51 21.65 17.21
CA SER A 553 15.55 22.39 18.04
C SER A 553 14.46 21.54 18.70
N HIS A 554 14.37 20.24 18.40
CA HIS A 554 13.36 19.38 19.02
C HIS A 554 13.66 19.26 20.52
N GLU A 555 12.68 19.46 21.40
CA GLU A 555 12.85 19.20 22.83
C GLU A 555 12.53 17.73 23.12
N ILE A 556 13.32 17.10 24.01
CA ILE A 556 13.14 15.68 24.40
C ILE A 556 11.99 15.57 25.40
#